data_AF-A0A935D506-F1
#
_entry.id   AF-A0A935D506-F1
#
_cell.length_a   1.000
_cell.length_b   1.000
_cell.length_c   1.000
_cell.angle_alpha   90.00
_cell.angle_beta   90.00
_cell.angle_gamma   90.00
#
_symmetry.space_group_name_H-M   'P 1'
#
loop_
_entity.id
_entity.type
_entity.pdbx_description
1 polymer ?
#
loop_
_entity_poly.entity_id
_entity_poly.type
_entity_poly.pdbx_seq_one_letter_code
_entity_poly.pdbx_strand_id
1 'polypeptide(L)'
;MAALLATAGAMTASRDAAASTPPRLVLPGLAAFPSGPASPRPPDLSRTSPRATLVSFESGGTAARGGLAACVTVEVSGWVDEAKPIALERLGAMGATAVHLARGAPPRWHTVAPPATTPHVTRVALAGDAGESANGMILLTFLEPEGRSALACWAACYGADTCDAASAELRASPAPAPPPTLGLRALVLAVHHPRAAAGCALALCASLAGLYVRRRPRPRARD
;
A
#
# COMPACT_ATOMS: atom_id res chain seq x y z
N MET A 1 -55.83 40.80 -4.92
CA MET A 1 -56.14 39.36 -5.00
C MET A 1 -55.28 38.74 -6.08
N ALA A 2 -54.21 38.05 -5.69
CA ALA A 2 -53.56 36.97 -6.45
C ALA A 2 -52.49 36.37 -5.53
N ALA A 3 -52.75 35.19 -4.97
CA ALA A 3 -51.82 34.46 -4.12
C ALA A 3 -51.04 33.46 -4.99
N LEU A 4 -49.71 33.60 -4.99
CA LEU A 4 -48.78 32.61 -5.56
C LEU A 4 -48.39 31.61 -4.46
N LEU A 5 -48.84 30.37 -4.60
CA LEU A 5 -48.38 29.22 -3.82
C LEU A 5 -47.18 28.59 -4.55
N ALA A 6 -45.99 28.74 -3.98
CA ALA A 6 -44.79 28.01 -4.40
C ALA A 6 -44.66 26.73 -3.57
N THR A 7 -44.87 25.58 -4.21
CA THR A 7 -44.57 24.26 -3.64
C THR A 7 -43.07 24.00 -3.70
N ALA A 8 -42.39 24.11 -2.55
CA ALA A 8 -41.02 23.63 -2.39
C ALA A 8 -41.05 22.09 -2.25
N GLY A 9 -40.75 21.39 -3.36
CA GLY A 9 -40.49 19.95 -3.34
C GLY A 9 -39.16 19.70 -2.64
N ALA A 10 -39.22 19.12 -1.44
CA ALA A 10 -38.05 18.58 -0.76
C ALA A 10 -37.55 17.37 -1.55
N MET A 11 -36.52 17.56 -2.38
CA MET A 11 -35.70 16.46 -2.87
C MET A 11 -34.88 15.93 -1.69
N THR A 12 -35.44 14.96 -0.98
CA THR A 12 -34.65 14.02 -0.19
C THR A 12 -33.82 13.21 -1.19
N ALA A 13 -32.62 13.72 -1.51
CA ALA A 13 -31.61 12.93 -2.17
C ALA A 13 -31.35 11.71 -1.29
N SER A 14 -31.84 10.55 -1.73
CA SER A 14 -31.47 9.27 -1.16
C SER A 14 -29.95 9.20 -1.24
N ARG A 15 -29.27 9.40 -0.09
CA ARG A 15 -27.93 8.85 0.11
C ARG A 15 -28.14 7.34 0.18
N ASP A 16 -28.35 6.74 -0.97
CA ASP A 16 -28.07 5.33 -1.14
C ASP A 16 -26.60 5.21 -0.78
N ALA A 17 -26.36 4.68 0.43
CA ALA A 17 -25.08 4.13 0.79
C ALA A 17 -24.81 3.04 -0.24
N ALA A 18 -24.18 3.44 -1.35
CA ALA A 18 -23.55 2.52 -2.28
C ALA A 18 -22.65 1.68 -1.40
N ALA A 19 -23.10 0.44 -1.12
CA ALA A 19 -22.37 -0.48 -0.27
C ALA A 19 -20.97 -0.54 -0.84
N SER A 20 -20.02 0.08 -0.14
CA SER A 20 -18.66 0.27 -0.64
C SER A 20 -18.10 -1.13 -0.85
N THR A 21 -18.04 -1.57 -2.11
CA THR A 21 -17.53 -2.89 -2.42
C THR A 21 -16.10 -2.92 -1.88
N PRO A 22 -15.75 -3.91 -1.03
CA PRO A 22 -14.43 -3.92 -0.42
C PRO A 22 -13.37 -3.90 -1.52
N PRO A 23 -12.27 -3.14 -1.33
CA PRO A 23 -11.20 -3.07 -2.30
C PRO A 23 -10.71 -4.47 -2.66
N ARG A 24 -10.64 -4.79 -3.95
CA ARG A 24 -10.15 -6.08 -4.39
C ARG A 24 -9.39 -5.99 -5.70
N LEU A 25 -8.47 -6.92 -5.89
CA LEU A 25 -7.78 -7.13 -7.15
C LEU A 25 -8.45 -8.29 -7.88
N VAL A 26 -9.06 -8.00 -9.03
CA VAL A 26 -9.68 -9.00 -9.89
C VAL A 26 -8.63 -9.50 -10.87
N LEU A 27 -8.37 -10.79 -10.89
CA LEU A 27 -7.46 -11.43 -11.83
C LEU A 27 -8.26 -12.21 -12.89
N PRO A 28 -8.38 -11.69 -14.12
CA PRO A 28 -9.04 -12.41 -15.22
C PRO A 28 -8.43 -13.80 -15.41
N GLY A 29 -9.28 -14.80 -15.69
CA GLY A 29 -8.84 -16.20 -15.87
C GLY A 29 -8.62 -16.98 -14.57
N LEU A 30 -8.54 -16.32 -13.39
CA LEU A 30 -8.36 -17.03 -12.12
C LEU A 30 -9.50 -18.00 -11.81
N ALA A 31 -10.75 -17.60 -12.13
CA ALA A 31 -11.94 -18.43 -11.94
C ALA A 31 -11.96 -19.70 -12.81
N ALA A 32 -11.14 -19.76 -13.86
CA ALA A 32 -11.03 -20.96 -14.69
C ALA A 32 -10.22 -22.07 -14.00
N PHE A 33 -9.47 -21.75 -12.94
CA PHE A 33 -8.76 -22.76 -12.18
C PHE A 33 -9.66 -23.38 -11.11
N PRO A 34 -9.68 -24.71 -10.98
CA PRO A 34 -10.43 -25.36 -9.91
C PRO A 34 -9.84 -24.96 -8.55
N SER A 35 -10.70 -24.54 -7.63
CA SER A 35 -10.36 -24.42 -6.22
C SER A 35 -10.38 -25.82 -5.60
N GLY A 36 -9.30 -26.21 -4.93
CA GLY A 36 -9.15 -27.53 -4.35
C GLY A 36 -8.53 -27.48 -2.94
N PRO A 37 -8.40 -28.62 -2.26
CA PRO A 37 -7.77 -28.68 -0.95
C PRO A 37 -6.28 -28.24 -0.97
N ALA A 38 -5.67 -28.23 -2.16
CA ALA A 38 -4.31 -27.73 -2.40
C ALA A 38 -4.27 -26.22 -2.74
N SER A 39 -5.39 -25.51 -2.75
CA SER A 39 -5.40 -24.08 -3.01
C SER A 39 -4.72 -23.33 -1.85
N PRO A 40 -3.87 -22.33 -2.17
CA PRO A 40 -3.19 -21.53 -1.15
C PRO A 40 -4.17 -20.94 -0.15
N ARG A 41 -3.82 -20.98 1.13
CA ARG A 41 -4.59 -20.29 2.17
C ARG A 41 -4.14 -18.84 2.29
N PRO A 42 -5.03 -17.92 2.70
CA PRO A 42 -4.62 -16.55 2.98
C PRO A 42 -3.54 -16.52 4.09
N PRO A 43 -2.54 -15.63 3.98
CA PRO A 43 -1.51 -15.50 5.00
C PRO A 43 -2.10 -14.91 6.30
N ASP A 44 -1.60 -15.38 7.45
CA ASP A 44 -1.91 -14.74 8.74
C ASP A 44 -1.07 -13.48 8.92
N LEU A 45 -1.72 -12.32 8.86
CA LEU A 45 -1.10 -11.00 9.00
C LEU A 45 -1.17 -10.44 10.42
N SER A 46 -1.75 -11.18 11.38
CA SER A 46 -1.97 -10.71 12.74
C SER A 46 -0.70 -10.29 13.49
N ARG A 47 0.46 -10.80 13.06
CA ARG A 47 1.78 -10.55 13.66
C ARG A 47 2.64 -9.53 12.89
N THR A 48 2.09 -8.88 11.87
CA THR A 48 2.83 -7.86 11.11
C THR A 48 2.93 -6.54 11.88
N SER A 49 4.06 -5.84 11.73
CA SER A 49 4.29 -4.50 12.28
C SER A 49 4.87 -3.61 11.17
N PRO A 50 4.17 -2.55 10.72
CA PRO A 50 2.81 -2.16 11.12
C PRO A 50 1.77 -3.23 10.80
N ARG A 51 0.65 -3.22 11.53
CA ARG A 51 -0.41 -4.23 11.37
C ARG A 51 -1.07 -4.08 10.01
N ALA A 52 -0.89 -5.08 9.15
CA ALA A 52 -1.57 -5.19 7.88
C ALA A 52 -2.91 -5.93 8.05
N THR A 53 -3.92 -5.50 7.31
CA THR A 53 -5.22 -6.17 7.24
C THR A 53 -5.39 -6.76 5.85
N LEU A 54 -5.68 -8.05 5.77
CA LEU A 54 -6.02 -8.69 4.50
C LEU A 54 -7.42 -8.24 4.09
N VAL A 55 -7.55 -7.64 2.90
CA VAL A 55 -8.82 -7.13 2.39
C VAL A 55 -9.46 -8.10 1.40
N SER A 56 -8.64 -8.65 0.50
CA SER A 56 -9.08 -9.65 -0.46
C SER A 56 -7.99 -10.69 -0.67
N PHE A 57 -8.40 -11.94 -0.87
CA PHE A 57 -7.52 -13.02 -1.28
C PHE A 57 -8.31 -13.98 -2.16
N GLU A 58 -7.82 -14.18 -3.37
CA GLU A 58 -8.36 -15.12 -4.34
C GLU A 58 -7.21 -16.02 -4.81
N SER A 59 -7.46 -17.31 -4.91
CA SER A 59 -6.49 -18.26 -5.45
C SER A 59 -7.20 -19.41 -6.15
N GLY A 60 -6.50 -20.04 -7.09
CA GLY A 60 -7.02 -21.18 -7.83
C GLY A 60 -5.90 -21.97 -8.49
N GLY A 61 -6.13 -23.27 -8.69
CA GLY A 61 -5.22 -24.14 -9.41
C GLY A 61 -4.52 -25.16 -8.52
N THR A 62 -3.38 -25.64 -8.99
CA THR A 62 -2.56 -26.68 -8.38
C THR A 62 -1.15 -26.15 -8.10
N ALA A 63 -0.28 -27.00 -7.53
CA ALA A 63 1.13 -26.67 -7.35
C ALA A 63 1.87 -26.43 -8.69
N ALA A 64 1.43 -27.04 -9.79
CA ALA A 64 2.08 -26.91 -11.09
C ALA A 64 1.60 -25.69 -11.89
N ARG A 65 0.31 -25.35 -11.77
CA ARG A 65 -0.34 -24.28 -12.54
C ARG A 65 -1.43 -23.60 -11.74
N GLY A 66 -1.51 -22.28 -11.79
CA GLY A 66 -2.53 -21.56 -11.07
C GLY A 66 -2.30 -20.07 -11.03
N GLY A 67 -3.06 -19.41 -10.16
CA GLY A 67 -2.91 -18.00 -9.90
C GLY A 67 -3.34 -17.65 -8.49
N LEU A 68 -2.92 -16.47 -8.07
CA LEU A 68 -3.32 -15.87 -6.81
C LEU A 68 -3.37 -14.35 -6.96
N ALA A 69 -4.32 -13.73 -6.27
CA ALA A 69 -4.47 -12.29 -6.18
C ALA A 69 -4.81 -11.93 -4.74
N ALA A 70 -4.14 -10.93 -4.18
CA ALA A 70 -4.40 -10.50 -2.83
C ALA A 70 -4.19 -9.00 -2.67
N CYS A 71 -4.90 -8.42 -1.71
CA CYS A 71 -4.77 -7.03 -1.32
C CYS A 71 -4.68 -6.94 0.20
N VAL A 72 -3.76 -6.13 0.68
CA VAL A 72 -3.64 -5.77 2.11
C VAL A 72 -3.73 -4.27 2.28
N THR A 73 -4.30 -3.85 3.38
CA THR A 73 -4.29 -2.45 3.81
C THR A 73 -3.38 -2.27 5.01
N VAL A 74 -2.71 -1.13 5.05
CA VAL A 74 -1.90 -0.68 6.19
C VAL A 74 -2.26 0.77 6.45
N GLU A 75 -2.53 1.09 7.72
CA GLU A 75 -2.72 2.48 8.12
C GLU A 75 -1.42 3.27 7.99
N VAL A 76 -1.50 4.44 7.38
CA VAL A 76 -0.37 5.33 7.15
C VAL A 76 -0.75 6.75 7.57
N SER A 77 0.10 7.36 8.39
CA SER A 77 -0.11 8.74 8.86
C SER A 77 0.46 9.79 7.91
N GLY A 78 1.21 9.37 6.87
CA GLY A 78 1.83 10.23 5.87
C GLY A 78 2.68 9.42 4.90
N TRP A 79 2.98 10.02 3.75
CA TRP A 79 3.73 9.36 2.68
C TRP A 79 4.84 10.25 2.11
N VAL A 80 5.95 9.63 1.71
CA VAL A 80 7.06 10.26 0.97
C VAL A 80 7.32 9.41 -0.27
N ASP A 81 7.59 10.04 -1.41
CA ASP A 81 7.76 9.31 -2.67
C ASP A 81 8.98 8.39 -2.66
N GLU A 82 9.99 8.71 -1.85
CA GLU A 82 11.18 7.91 -1.61
C GLU A 82 10.87 6.53 -0.99
N ALA A 83 9.73 6.39 -0.30
CA ALA A 83 9.29 5.10 0.26
C ALA A 83 8.69 4.16 -0.80
N LYS A 84 8.28 4.68 -1.96
CA LYS A 84 7.64 3.93 -3.04
C LYS A 84 8.46 2.73 -3.53
N PRO A 85 9.75 2.86 -3.91
CA PRO A 85 10.54 1.70 -4.36
C PRO A 85 10.65 0.62 -3.27
N ILE A 86 10.82 1.02 -2.00
CA ILE A 86 10.90 0.08 -0.87
C ILE A 86 9.57 -0.66 -0.69
N ALA A 87 8.45 0.06 -0.75
CA ALA A 87 7.12 -0.54 -0.66
C ALA A 87 6.88 -1.54 -1.81
N LEU A 88 7.21 -1.17 -3.04
CA LEU A 88 7.09 -2.04 -4.21
C LEU A 88 7.97 -3.29 -4.11
N GLU A 89 9.22 -3.15 -3.66
CA GLU A 89 10.12 -4.28 -3.43
C GLU A 89 9.54 -5.26 -2.39
N ARG A 90 9.05 -4.73 -1.26
CA ARG A 90 8.44 -5.56 -0.21
C ARG A 90 7.17 -6.26 -0.69
N LEU A 91 6.36 -5.60 -1.52
CA LEU A 91 5.19 -6.23 -2.13
C LEU A 91 5.58 -7.33 -3.12
N GLY A 92 6.63 -7.13 -3.90
CA GLY A 92 7.20 -8.19 -4.75
C GLY A 92 7.64 -9.41 -3.94
N ALA A 93 8.34 -9.18 -2.83
CA ALA A 93 8.75 -10.25 -1.92
C ALA A 93 7.56 -10.99 -1.29
N MET A 94 6.49 -10.27 -0.91
CA MET A 94 5.25 -10.87 -0.40
C MET A 94 4.57 -11.73 -1.47
N GLY A 95 4.46 -11.23 -2.70
CA GLY A 95 3.91 -11.99 -3.81
C GLY A 95 4.72 -13.25 -4.13
N ALA A 96 6.05 -13.14 -4.17
CA ALA A 96 6.94 -14.27 -4.39
C ALA A 96 6.82 -15.30 -3.27
N THR A 97 6.67 -14.86 -2.01
CA THR A 97 6.43 -15.74 -0.86
C THR A 97 5.08 -16.45 -0.98
N ALA A 98 4.02 -15.76 -1.41
CA ALA A 98 2.72 -16.38 -1.62
C ALA A 98 2.78 -17.47 -2.72
N VAL A 99 3.49 -17.19 -3.82
CA VAL A 99 3.73 -18.20 -4.87
C VAL A 99 4.59 -19.36 -4.34
N HIS A 100 5.61 -19.08 -3.53
CA HIS A 100 6.42 -20.13 -2.92
C HIS A 100 5.57 -21.06 -2.05
N LEU A 101 4.68 -20.51 -1.23
CA LEU A 101 3.76 -21.32 -0.40
C LEU A 101 2.77 -22.12 -1.25
N ALA A 102 2.39 -21.61 -2.42
CA ALA A 102 1.48 -22.28 -3.35
C ALA A 102 2.15 -23.42 -4.14
N ARG A 103 3.36 -23.19 -4.66
CA ARG A 103 4.08 -24.05 -5.60
C ARG A 103 5.21 -24.88 -4.97
N GLY A 104 5.65 -24.50 -3.77
CA GLY A 104 6.83 -25.07 -3.11
C GLY A 104 8.17 -24.50 -3.59
N ALA A 105 8.16 -23.55 -4.53
CA ALA A 105 9.37 -22.91 -5.06
C ALA A 105 9.11 -21.40 -5.29
N PRO A 106 9.99 -20.51 -4.80
CA PRO A 106 9.84 -19.08 -5.04
C PRO A 106 10.14 -18.77 -6.52
N PRO A 107 9.33 -17.95 -7.18
CA PRO A 107 9.66 -17.50 -8.52
C PRO A 107 10.81 -16.50 -8.45
N ARG A 108 11.66 -16.47 -9.48
CA ARG A 108 12.67 -15.42 -9.65
C ARG A 108 12.08 -14.36 -10.55
N TRP A 109 11.64 -13.27 -9.94
CA TRP A 109 11.00 -12.18 -10.66
C TRP A 109 11.97 -11.05 -10.96
N HIS A 110 11.79 -10.49 -12.16
CA HIS A 110 12.36 -9.22 -12.54
C HIS A 110 11.27 -8.30 -13.09
N THR A 111 11.49 -7.00 -12.94
CA THR A 111 10.59 -5.97 -13.47
C THR A 111 10.71 -5.90 -14.99
N VAL A 112 9.60 -6.05 -15.71
CA VAL A 112 9.58 -6.03 -17.20
C VAL A 112 9.41 -4.64 -17.79
N ALA A 113 8.91 -3.67 -17.00
CA ALA A 113 8.74 -2.30 -17.44
C ALA A 113 8.87 -1.33 -16.25
N PRO A 114 9.29 -0.07 -16.48
CA PRO A 114 9.26 0.96 -15.44
C PRO A 114 7.86 1.06 -14.80
N PRO A 115 7.78 1.41 -13.50
CA PRO A 115 6.50 1.55 -12.82
C PRO A 115 5.56 2.52 -13.56
N ALA A 116 4.39 2.03 -13.97
CA ALA A 116 3.37 2.86 -14.60
C ALA A 116 2.52 3.51 -13.50
N THR A 117 2.52 4.83 -13.43
CA THR A 117 1.73 5.57 -12.43
C THR A 117 0.59 6.32 -13.10
N THR A 118 -0.64 5.88 -12.85
CA THR A 118 -1.84 6.70 -13.06
C THR A 118 -2.07 7.53 -11.79
N PRO A 119 -2.87 8.63 -11.78
CA PRO A 119 -2.72 9.70 -10.79
C PRO A 119 -2.72 9.27 -9.32
N HIS A 120 -3.31 8.11 -8.99
CA HIS A 120 -3.34 7.55 -7.63
C HIS A 120 -2.92 6.08 -7.54
N VAL A 121 -2.50 5.44 -8.63
CA VAL A 121 -2.15 4.00 -8.64
C VAL A 121 -0.81 3.80 -9.32
N THR A 122 0.13 3.20 -8.60
CA THR A 122 1.40 2.73 -9.15
C THR A 122 1.29 1.25 -9.47
N ARG A 123 1.66 0.87 -10.69
CA ARG A 123 1.64 -0.51 -11.19
C ARG A 123 3.05 -0.96 -11.58
N VAL A 124 3.40 -2.20 -11.23
CA VAL A 124 4.67 -2.82 -11.63
C VAL A 124 4.40 -4.23 -12.14
N ALA A 125 4.66 -4.45 -13.43
CA ALA A 125 4.61 -5.77 -14.02
C ALA A 125 5.92 -6.52 -13.77
N LEU A 126 5.80 -7.81 -13.45
CA LEU A 126 6.89 -8.72 -13.17
C LEU A 126 6.83 -9.91 -14.11
N ALA A 127 7.99 -10.40 -14.54
CA ALA A 127 8.11 -11.69 -15.23
C ALA A 127 9.05 -12.60 -14.48
N GLY A 128 8.80 -13.90 -14.58
CA GLY A 128 9.75 -14.94 -14.21
C GLY A 128 10.98 -14.94 -15.11
N ASP A 129 12.09 -15.46 -14.60
CA ASP A 129 13.30 -15.68 -15.38
C ASP A 129 13.08 -16.66 -16.55
N ALA A 130 14.06 -16.73 -17.46
CA ALA A 130 13.99 -17.63 -18.62
C ALA A 130 13.70 -19.08 -18.21
N GLY A 131 12.62 -19.65 -18.76
CA GLY A 131 12.16 -21.00 -18.43
C GLY A 131 11.15 -21.07 -17.27
N GLU A 132 10.92 -19.98 -16.55
CA GLU A 132 9.81 -19.86 -15.60
C GLU A 132 8.58 -19.32 -16.32
N SER A 133 7.56 -20.18 -16.53
CA SER A 133 6.22 -19.72 -16.87
C SER A 133 5.59 -19.09 -15.63
N ALA A 134 5.98 -17.86 -15.32
CA ALA A 134 5.41 -17.09 -14.22
C ALA A 134 5.38 -15.61 -14.60
N ASN A 135 4.30 -14.93 -14.25
CA ASN A 135 4.18 -13.48 -14.35
C ASN A 135 3.50 -12.93 -13.09
N GLY A 136 3.72 -11.65 -12.84
CA GLY A 136 3.21 -10.97 -11.65
C GLY A 136 2.85 -9.53 -11.91
N MET A 137 2.04 -8.97 -11.03
CA MET A 137 1.68 -7.56 -11.02
C MET A 137 1.61 -7.09 -9.58
N ILE A 138 2.24 -5.97 -9.29
CA ILE A 138 2.14 -5.26 -8.00
C ILE A 138 1.38 -3.96 -8.23
N LEU A 139 0.49 -3.64 -7.29
CA LEU A 139 -0.27 -2.40 -7.28
C LEU A 139 -0.13 -1.74 -5.91
N LEU A 140 0.14 -0.44 -5.91
CA LEU A 140 0.14 0.40 -4.72
C LEU A 140 -0.77 1.60 -4.96
N THR A 141 -1.69 1.83 -4.02
CA THR A 141 -2.57 3.01 -4.01
C THR A 141 -2.91 3.41 -2.58
N PHE A 142 -3.65 4.49 -2.42
CA PHE A 142 -4.18 4.94 -1.14
C PHE A 142 -5.71 4.97 -1.22
N LEU A 143 -6.37 4.78 -0.08
CA LEU A 143 -7.83 4.70 -0.02
C LEU A 143 -8.43 5.88 0.74
N GLU A 144 -9.66 6.22 0.38
CA GLU A 144 -10.46 7.17 1.13
C GLU A 144 -10.84 6.66 2.53
N PRO A 145 -11.10 7.58 3.49
CA PRO A 145 -10.92 9.03 3.37
C PRO A 145 -9.44 9.46 3.52
N GLU A 146 -9.07 10.52 2.79
CA GLU A 146 -7.78 11.24 2.90
C GLU A 146 -6.50 10.42 2.64
N GLY A 147 -6.58 9.24 2.04
CA GLY A 147 -5.40 8.41 1.77
C GLY A 147 -4.78 7.79 3.01
N ARG A 148 -5.49 7.74 4.15
CA ARG A 148 -4.95 7.25 5.44
C ARG A 148 -4.66 5.76 5.47
N SER A 149 -5.08 5.02 4.45
CA SER A 149 -4.76 3.60 4.28
C SER A 149 -4.05 3.40 2.96
N ALA A 150 -2.85 2.83 3.01
CA ALA A 150 -2.18 2.31 1.83
C ALA A 150 -2.81 0.96 1.48
N LEU A 151 -3.29 0.81 0.25
CA LEU A 151 -3.71 -0.47 -0.30
C LEU A 151 -2.60 -1.01 -1.19
N ALA A 152 -2.17 -2.21 -0.86
CA ALA A 152 -1.06 -2.86 -1.51
C ALA A 152 -1.53 -4.22 -2.00
N CYS A 153 -1.57 -4.40 -3.32
CA CYS A 153 -2.07 -5.62 -3.94
C CYS A 153 -1.00 -6.27 -4.80
N TRP A 154 -1.10 -7.59 -4.92
CA TRP A 154 -0.28 -8.36 -5.84
C TRP A 154 -1.12 -9.44 -6.51
N ALA A 155 -0.83 -9.70 -7.77
CA ALA A 155 -1.32 -10.85 -8.52
C ALA A 155 -0.14 -11.63 -9.07
N ALA A 156 -0.28 -12.94 -9.16
CA ALA A 156 0.68 -13.82 -9.80
C ALA A 156 -0.03 -14.95 -10.54
N CYS A 157 0.49 -15.28 -11.71
CA CYS A 157 0.12 -16.46 -12.47
C CYS A 157 1.37 -17.32 -12.67
N TYR A 158 1.19 -18.64 -12.67
CA TYR A 158 2.27 -19.58 -12.93
C TYR A 158 1.79 -20.83 -13.67
N GLY A 159 2.63 -21.37 -14.54
CA GLY A 159 2.41 -22.64 -15.25
C GLY A 159 1.18 -22.67 -16.15
N ALA A 160 0.64 -21.51 -16.55
CA ALA A 160 -0.60 -21.43 -17.31
C ALA A 160 -0.58 -20.27 -18.31
N ASP A 161 -0.89 -20.59 -19.57
CA ASP A 161 -1.01 -19.61 -20.66
C ASP A 161 -2.32 -18.82 -20.61
N THR A 162 -3.29 -19.27 -19.80
CA THR A 162 -4.63 -18.67 -19.67
C THR A 162 -4.75 -17.64 -18.56
N CYS A 163 -3.66 -17.39 -17.81
CA CYS A 163 -3.63 -16.46 -16.68
C CYS A 163 -2.56 -15.39 -16.94
N ASP A 164 -2.98 -14.14 -16.95
CA ASP A 164 -2.09 -13.01 -17.11
C ASP A 164 -2.24 -12.04 -15.94
N ALA A 165 -1.25 -12.00 -15.04
CA ALA A 165 -1.25 -11.08 -13.92
C ALA A 165 -1.22 -9.62 -14.37
N ALA A 166 -0.70 -9.31 -15.57
CA ALA A 166 -0.71 -7.95 -16.09
C ALA A 166 -2.12 -7.42 -16.40
N SER A 167 -3.06 -8.32 -16.64
CA SER A 167 -4.49 -8.01 -16.85
C SER A 167 -5.26 -7.76 -15.54
N ALA A 168 -4.61 -7.85 -14.37
CA ALA A 168 -5.28 -7.68 -13.09
C ALA A 168 -5.85 -6.26 -12.92
N GLU A 169 -7.12 -6.19 -12.50
CA GLU A 169 -7.88 -4.96 -12.36
C GLU A 169 -8.17 -4.64 -10.89
N LEU A 170 -7.72 -3.46 -10.46
CA LEU A 170 -8.05 -2.96 -9.14
C LEU A 170 -9.48 -2.40 -9.12
N ARG A 171 -10.34 -2.96 -8.27
CA ARG A 171 -11.65 -2.40 -7.92
C ARG A 171 -11.55 -1.77 -6.55
N ALA A 172 -11.30 -0.47 -6.51
CA ALA A 172 -11.23 0.34 -5.30
C ALA A 172 -11.57 1.81 -5.65
N SER A 173 -11.60 2.67 -4.64
CA SER A 173 -11.66 4.14 -4.80
C SER A 173 -10.30 4.75 -4.43
N PRO A 174 -9.38 4.91 -5.40
CA PRO A 174 -8.06 5.49 -5.16
C PRO A 174 -8.17 6.94 -4.67
N ALA A 175 -7.35 7.28 -3.69
CA ALA A 175 -7.17 8.63 -3.16
C ALA A 175 -5.71 9.09 -3.38
N PRO A 176 -5.45 10.40 -3.36
CA PRO A 176 -4.09 10.92 -3.26
C PRO A 176 -3.34 10.35 -2.05
N ALA A 177 -2.03 10.22 -2.17
CA ALA A 177 -1.19 9.87 -1.04
C ALA A 177 -1.30 10.93 0.07
N PRO A 178 -1.33 10.52 1.35
CA PRO A 178 -1.39 11.47 2.45
C PRO A 178 -0.09 12.28 2.51
N PRO A 179 -0.15 13.58 2.84
CA PRO A 179 1.04 14.42 2.86
C PRO A 179 2.07 13.92 3.89
N PRO A 180 3.38 14.15 3.64
CA PRO A 180 4.41 13.72 4.57
C PRO A 180 4.32 14.50 5.89
N THR A 181 4.38 13.76 7.00
CA THR A 181 4.46 14.33 8.36
C THR A 181 5.78 15.08 8.57
N LEU A 182 5.84 15.98 9.56
CA LEU A 182 7.08 16.68 9.90
C LEU A 182 8.24 15.71 10.21
N GLY A 183 7.95 14.60 10.90
CA GLY A 183 8.93 13.56 11.19
C GLY A 183 9.48 12.89 9.92
N LEU A 184 8.61 12.55 8.96
CA LEU A 184 9.04 11.99 7.68
C LEU A 184 9.86 12.99 6.87
N ARG A 185 9.45 14.26 6.82
CA ARG A 185 10.23 15.32 6.16
C ARG A 185 11.61 15.48 6.78
N ALA A 186 11.70 15.46 8.11
CA ALA A 186 12.98 15.54 8.82
C ALA A 186 13.86 14.31 8.55
N LEU A 187 13.27 13.11 8.48
CA LEU A 187 13.99 11.88 8.13
C LEU A 187 14.54 11.94 6.70
N VAL A 188 13.71 12.32 5.73
CA VAL A 188 14.12 12.52 4.33
C VAL A 188 15.26 13.53 4.25
N LEU A 189 15.13 14.68 4.94
CA LEU A 189 16.20 15.67 5.02
C LEU A 189 17.49 15.09 5.61
N ALA A 190 17.40 14.27 6.67
CA ALA A 190 18.56 13.67 7.30
C ALA A 190 19.28 12.65 6.40
N VAL A 191 18.52 11.87 5.63
CA VAL A 191 19.08 10.88 4.69
C VAL A 191 19.77 11.56 3.51
N HIS A 192 19.15 12.57 2.91
CA HIS A 192 19.70 13.24 1.73
C HIS A 192 20.72 14.34 2.05
N HIS A 193 20.65 14.93 3.24
CA HIS A 193 21.49 16.05 3.66
C HIS A 193 22.03 15.84 5.10
N PRO A 194 22.86 14.81 5.33
CA PRO A 194 23.29 14.43 6.68
C PRO A 194 24.06 15.55 7.39
N ARG A 195 24.84 16.35 6.63
CA ARG A 195 25.57 17.50 7.18
C ARG A 195 24.63 18.61 7.65
N ALA A 196 23.59 18.91 6.88
CA ALA A 196 22.60 19.92 7.24
C ALA A 196 21.78 19.46 8.46
N ALA A 197 21.36 18.19 8.46
CA ALA A 197 20.63 17.61 9.58
C ALA A 197 21.47 17.57 10.87
N ALA A 198 22.75 17.22 10.79
CA ALA A 198 23.67 17.29 11.93
C ALA A 198 23.81 18.73 12.45
N GLY A 199 23.93 19.71 11.57
CA GLY A 199 23.95 21.13 11.92
C GLY A 199 22.69 21.57 12.65
N CYS A 200 21.51 21.23 12.13
CA CYS A 200 20.23 21.52 12.78
C CYS A 200 20.09 20.84 14.14
N ALA A 201 20.49 19.58 14.26
CA ALA A 201 20.46 18.84 15.52
C ALA A 201 21.38 19.47 16.57
N LEU A 202 22.62 19.83 16.19
CA LEU A 202 23.56 20.52 17.07
C LEU A 202 23.03 21.88 17.51
N ALA A 203 22.45 22.67 16.60
CA ALA A 203 21.85 23.96 16.91
C ALA A 203 20.67 23.83 17.90
N LEU A 204 19.84 22.80 17.73
CA LEU A 204 18.74 22.48 18.64
C LEU A 204 19.27 22.10 20.03
N CYS A 205 20.25 21.19 20.10
CA CYS A 205 20.89 20.80 21.35
C CYS A 205 21.53 21.99 22.07
N ALA A 206 22.25 22.85 21.36
CA ALA A 206 22.85 24.07 21.91
C ALA A 206 21.80 25.04 22.45
N SER A 207 20.68 25.21 21.74
CA SER A 207 19.58 26.07 22.15
C SER A 207 18.86 25.54 23.40
N LEU A 208 18.62 24.23 23.48
CA LEU A 208 18.04 23.59 24.67
C LEU A 208 18.99 23.68 25.87
N ALA A 209 20.29 23.46 25.68
CA ALA A 209 21.29 23.64 26.72
C ALA A 209 21.34 25.10 27.23
N GLY A 210 21.32 26.07 26.33
CA GLY A 210 21.27 27.50 26.67
C GLY A 210 20.01 27.87 27.45
N LEU A 211 18.84 27.37 27.03
CA LEU A 211 17.58 27.56 27.75
C LEU A 211 17.62 26.94 29.15
N TYR A 212 18.18 25.73 29.28
CA TYR A 212 18.32 25.04 30.56
C TYR A 212 19.23 25.82 31.52
N VAL A 213 20.39 26.30 31.05
CA VAL A 213 21.32 27.12 31.85
C VAL A 213 20.65 28.43 32.29
N ARG A 214 19.93 29.10 31.39
CA ARG A 214 19.24 30.36 31.69
C ARG A 214 18.09 30.20 32.70
N ARG A 215 17.46 29.03 32.73
CA ARG A 215 16.37 28.71 33.67
C ARG A 215 16.84 28.15 35.01
N ARG A 216 18.14 27.95 35.23
CA ARG A 216 18.62 27.53 36.57
C ARG A 216 18.33 28.64 37.60
N PRO A 217 17.61 28.33 38.70
CA PRO A 217 17.42 29.28 39.78
C PRO A 217 18.80 29.68 40.32
N ARG A 218 19.09 30.98 40.35
CA ARG A 218 20.31 31.48 40.98
C ARG A 218 20.30 31.06 42.45
N PRO A 219 21.40 30.49 42.98
CA PRO A 219 21.50 30.26 44.42
C PRO A 219 21.31 31.61 45.12
N ARG A 220 20.26 31.74 45.94
CA ARG A 220 20.10 32.89 46.83
C ARG A 220 21.30 32.86 47.77
N ALA A 221 22.14 33.89 47.70
CA ALA A 221 23.15 34.10 48.73
C ALA A 221 22.42 34.15 50.07
N ARG A 222 22.78 33.25 50.99
CA ARG A 222 22.38 33.35 52.38
C ARG A 222 23.26 34.43 52.98
N ASP A 223 22.67 35.59 53.23
CA ASP A 223 23.20 36.59 54.15
C ASP A 223 23.09 36.07 55.60
#